data_AF-A0A972BIX7-F1
#
_entry.id   AF-A0A972BIX7-F1
#
_cell.length_a   1.000
_cell.length_b   1.000
_cell.length_c   1.000
_cell.angle_alpha   90.00
_cell.angle_beta   90.00
_cell.angle_gamma   90.00
#
_symmetry.space_group_name_H-M   'P 1'
#
loop_
_entity.id
_entity.type
_entity.pdbx_description
1 polymer ?
#
loop_
_entity_poly.entity_id
_entity_poly.type
_entity_poly.pdbx_seq_one_letter_code
_entity_poly.pdbx_strand_id
1 'polypeptide(L)'
;MADKKLKFLVVFFSKNKRLFTALAALTAIVVAVCIILSFTDWIVTVKSDQVLPWTVVLNETDWQGVPAEASLPKYFVAGGIAFDRQILVDGWGMSEEILTPVDYMEDLGIHVLFGEVQQVCYKGNKLEVYIDEKDQGYQLIAIPKGRLSEGDLQIIFLNSQGTRLGYEEEYVYSVPLEYTVVESGSLDTKGAVFMEVLDTETLPVLTNYNLSILQEHPDSLLLYIQGARVTTVQRNDTTIRIYTEKDPGFQVVAVKTEQMRPGKNTVRLIDGNSLEVISQLIYLVSQ
;
A
#
# COMPACT_ATOMS: atom_id res chain seq x y z
N MET A 1 41.59 -44.10 28.78
CA MET A 1 41.44 -42.68 29.16
C MET A 1 42.66 -41.95 28.67
N ALA A 2 42.49 -40.98 27.76
CA ALA A 2 43.59 -40.24 27.15
C ALA A 2 43.59 -38.80 27.70
N ASP A 3 44.68 -38.42 28.37
CA ASP A 3 44.88 -37.09 28.92
C ASP A 3 44.92 -36.02 27.82
N LYS A 4 44.01 -35.04 27.90
CA LYS A 4 44.03 -33.83 27.07
C LYS A 4 45.11 -32.89 27.59
N LYS A 5 46.20 -32.72 26.84
CA LYS A 5 47.17 -31.63 27.06
C LYS A 5 46.58 -30.30 26.56
N LEU A 6 46.25 -29.40 27.49
CA LEU A 6 45.97 -27.99 27.18
C LEU A 6 47.25 -27.31 26.69
N LYS A 7 47.20 -26.70 25.50
CA LYS A 7 48.23 -25.78 25.01
C LYS A 7 47.76 -24.34 25.24
N PHE A 8 48.50 -23.58 26.03
CA PHE A 8 48.28 -22.14 26.18
C PHE A 8 49.15 -21.38 25.18
N LEU A 9 48.54 -20.45 24.44
CA LEU A 9 49.24 -19.50 23.58
C LEU A 9 49.67 -18.30 24.45
N VAL A 10 50.96 -18.18 24.73
CA VAL A 10 51.52 -17.00 25.40
C VAL A 10 52.04 -16.05 24.32
N VAL A 11 51.37 -14.92 24.12
CA VAL A 11 51.80 -13.87 23.19
C VAL A 11 52.71 -12.89 23.94
N PHE A 12 54.00 -12.88 23.60
CA PHE A 12 54.95 -11.90 24.10
C PHE A 12 54.79 -10.57 23.36
N PHE A 13 54.27 -9.54 24.03
CA PHE A 13 54.31 -8.16 23.52
C PHE A 13 55.68 -7.55 23.80
N SER A 14 56.54 -7.44 22.78
CA SER A 14 57.74 -6.59 22.87
C SER A 14 57.32 -5.12 23.01
N LYS A 15 58.00 -4.36 23.87
CA LYS A 15 57.76 -2.93 24.15
C LYS A 15 58.16 -2.02 22.95
N ASN A 16 57.60 -2.26 21.78
CA ASN A 16 57.85 -1.42 20.62
C ASN A 16 56.77 -0.32 20.54
N LYS A 17 57.11 0.91 20.95
CA LYS A 17 56.20 2.06 20.97
C LYS A 17 55.50 2.30 19.62
N ARG A 18 56.16 1.95 18.51
CA ARG A 18 55.59 2.05 17.16
C ARG A 18 54.39 1.11 16.94
N LEU A 19 54.41 -0.07 17.56
CA LEU A 19 53.31 -1.04 17.50
C LEU A 19 52.08 -0.51 18.24
N PHE A 20 52.28 0.12 19.40
CA PHE A 20 51.19 0.70 20.19
C PHE A 20 50.56 1.92 19.50
N THR A 21 51.35 2.78 18.86
CA THR A 21 50.80 3.89 18.06
C THR A 21 50.02 3.40 16.84
N ALA A 22 50.51 2.34 16.18
CA ALA A 22 49.77 1.73 15.06
C ALA A 22 48.47 1.08 15.52
N LEU A 23 48.48 0.39 16.67
CA LEU A 23 47.27 -0.20 17.25
C LEU A 23 46.24 0.88 17.63
N ALA A 24 46.69 1.95 18.28
CA ALA A 24 45.81 3.06 18.68
C ALA A 24 45.22 3.79 17.46
N ALA A 25 46.00 3.99 16.39
CA ALA A 25 45.50 4.55 15.14
C ALA A 25 44.45 3.63 14.49
N LEU A 26 44.68 2.31 14.50
CA LEU A 26 43.72 1.34 13.98
C LEU A 26 42.42 1.35 14.80
N THR A 27 42.51 1.41 16.13
CA THR A 27 41.33 1.51 17.01
C THR A 27 40.58 2.81 16.77
N ALA A 28 41.28 3.94 16.59
CA ALA A 28 40.65 5.22 16.28
C ALA A 28 39.92 5.21 14.93
N ILE A 29 40.49 4.55 13.91
CA ILE A 29 39.83 4.38 12.61
C ILE A 29 38.60 3.49 12.75
N VAL A 30 38.68 2.35 13.46
CA VAL A 30 37.54 1.47 13.69
C VAL A 30 36.42 2.21 14.45
N VAL A 31 36.77 2.97 15.49
CA VAL A 31 35.81 3.79 16.24
C VAL A 31 35.20 4.87 15.36
N ALA A 32 35.98 5.57 14.53
CA ALA A 32 35.47 6.57 13.60
C ALA A 32 34.55 5.96 12.54
N VAL A 33 34.87 4.78 12.00
CA VAL A 33 34.01 4.04 11.07
C VAL A 33 32.74 3.58 11.78
N CYS A 34 32.81 3.07 13.01
CA CYS A 34 31.62 2.70 13.79
C CYS A 34 30.74 3.91 14.13
N ILE A 35 31.33 5.08 14.41
CA ILE A 35 30.60 6.33 14.64
C ILE A 35 29.95 6.82 13.34
N ILE A 36 30.66 6.81 12.22
CA ILE A 36 30.08 7.18 10.92
C ILE A 36 28.95 6.23 10.56
N LEU A 37 29.11 4.92 10.76
CA LEU A 37 28.07 3.92 10.54
C LEU A 37 26.85 4.15 11.44
N SER A 38 27.04 4.45 12.73
CA SER A 38 25.92 4.74 13.64
C SER A 38 25.25 6.09 13.35
N PHE A 39 25.96 7.07 12.78
CA PHE A 39 25.37 8.31 12.27
C PHE A 39 24.68 8.14 10.91
N THR A 40 25.18 7.27 10.02
CA THR A 40 24.46 6.94 8.77
C THR A 40 23.22 6.12 9.04
N ASP A 41 23.26 5.18 9.98
CA ASP A 41 22.06 4.49 10.46
C ASP A 41 21.12 5.50 11.12
N TRP A 42 21.59 6.41 11.99
CA TRP A 42 20.74 7.47 12.56
C TRP A 42 20.08 8.33 11.48
N ILE A 43 20.84 8.83 10.49
CA ILE A 43 20.31 9.71 9.42
C ILE A 43 19.33 8.96 8.51
N VAL A 44 19.47 7.64 8.35
CA VAL A 44 18.48 6.78 7.65
C VAL A 44 17.30 6.39 8.55
N THR A 45 17.50 6.34 9.87
CA THR A 45 16.46 6.09 10.89
C THR A 45 15.58 7.32 11.13
N VAL A 46 16.05 8.53 10.78
CA VAL A 46 15.27 9.79 10.85
C VAL A 46 14.35 10.01 9.64
N LYS A 47 14.26 9.04 8.71
CA LYS A 47 13.02 8.87 7.95
C LYS A 47 12.07 8.08 8.83
N SER A 48 11.26 8.81 9.61
CA SER A 48 10.20 8.30 10.47
C SER A 48 9.48 7.14 9.79
N ASP A 49 9.33 6.02 10.48
CA ASP A 49 8.34 5.02 10.09
C ASP A 49 7.01 5.76 9.96
N GLN A 50 6.46 5.78 8.75
CA GLN A 50 5.24 6.53 8.51
C GLN A 50 4.12 5.72 9.14
N VAL A 51 3.58 6.22 10.25
CA VAL A 51 2.33 5.68 10.80
C VAL A 51 1.27 5.87 9.72
N LEU A 52 0.76 4.77 9.19
CA LEU A 52 -0.32 4.80 8.21
C LEU A 52 -1.65 4.88 8.96
N PRO A 53 -2.65 5.60 8.42
CA PRO A 53 -4.01 5.44 8.91
C PRO A 53 -4.55 4.06 8.51
N TRP A 54 -5.32 3.45 9.40
CA TRP A 54 -6.13 2.27 9.13
C TRP A 54 -7.53 2.48 9.68
N THR A 55 -8.51 1.77 9.13
CA THR A 55 -9.88 1.76 9.61
C THR A 55 -10.23 0.38 10.12
N VAL A 56 -11.02 0.32 11.19
CA VAL A 56 -11.60 -0.94 11.65
C VAL A 56 -12.90 -1.13 10.87
N VAL A 57 -12.91 -2.12 9.98
CA VAL A 57 -14.07 -2.46 9.13
C VAL A 57 -15.06 -3.27 9.95
N LEU A 58 -14.56 -4.24 10.70
CA LEU A 58 -15.35 -5.11 11.55
C LEU A 58 -14.59 -5.42 12.83
N ASN A 59 -15.32 -5.50 13.94
CA ASN A 59 -14.78 -5.79 15.25
C ASN A 59 -15.79 -6.61 16.05
N GLU A 60 -15.41 -7.84 16.41
CA GLU A 60 -16.17 -8.72 17.28
C GLU A 60 -15.34 -9.00 18.52
N THR A 61 -15.54 -8.21 19.58
CA THR A 61 -14.69 -8.27 20.79
C THR A 61 -14.81 -9.56 21.58
N ASP A 62 -15.96 -10.21 21.50
CA ASP A 62 -16.27 -11.44 22.25
C ASP A 62 -16.23 -12.70 21.39
N TRP A 63 -15.75 -12.57 20.15
CA TRP A 63 -15.64 -13.72 19.24
C TRP A 63 -14.67 -14.76 19.80
N GLN A 64 -15.08 -16.02 19.75
CA GLN A 64 -14.25 -17.16 20.09
C GLN A 64 -14.33 -18.17 18.96
N GLY A 65 -13.19 -18.73 18.59
CA GLY A 65 -13.09 -19.78 17.60
C GLY A 65 -12.24 -20.95 18.09
N VAL A 66 -12.54 -22.13 17.58
CA VAL A 66 -11.69 -23.31 17.75
C VAL A 66 -11.13 -23.65 16.37
N PRO A 67 -9.81 -23.67 16.19
CA PRO A 67 -9.25 -23.95 14.88
C PRO A 67 -9.50 -25.41 14.50
N ALA A 68 -9.95 -25.65 13.26
CA ALA A 68 -10.08 -26.99 12.71
C ALA A 68 -8.72 -27.71 12.62
N GLU A 69 -7.63 -26.95 12.46
CA GLU A 69 -6.27 -27.45 12.37
C GLU A 69 -5.28 -26.54 13.13
N ALA A 70 -4.24 -27.12 13.74
CA ALA A 70 -3.30 -26.37 14.58
C ALA A 70 -2.45 -25.33 13.83
N SER A 71 -2.37 -25.42 12.50
CA SER A 71 -1.55 -24.54 11.65
C SER A 71 -2.30 -23.34 11.08
N LEU A 72 -3.59 -23.14 11.42
CA LEU A 72 -4.35 -22.03 10.87
C LEU A 72 -3.77 -20.68 11.30
N PRO A 73 -3.61 -19.72 10.36
CA PRO A 73 -3.09 -18.41 10.69
C PRO A 73 -4.08 -17.65 11.57
N LYS A 74 -3.54 -16.88 12.52
CA LYS A 74 -4.29 -15.91 13.34
C LYS A 74 -4.27 -14.51 12.75
N TYR A 75 -3.29 -14.21 11.90
CA TYR A 75 -3.09 -12.90 11.29
C TYR A 75 -2.76 -13.14 9.82
N PHE A 76 -3.55 -12.59 8.91
CA PHE A 76 -3.33 -12.80 7.49
C PHE A 76 -4.01 -11.71 6.66
N VAL A 77 -3.53 -11.56 5.43
CA VAL A 77 -4.08 -10.63 4.44
C VAL A 77 -5.29 -11.24 3.79
N ALA A 78 -6.35 -10.45 3.63
CA ALA A 78 -7.54 -10.86 2.91
C ALA A 78 -7.18 -11.14 1.43
N GLY A 79 -7.38 -12.38 1.00
CA GLY A 79 -6.98 -12.91 -0.31
C GLY A 79 -8.15 -13.15 -1.26
N GLY A 80 -9.35 -12.71 -0.88
CA GLY A 80 -10.60 -12.86 -1.63
C GLY A 80 -11.48 -13.97 -1.07
N ILE A 81 -12.77 -13.93 -1.44
CA ILE A 81 -13.86 -14.71 -0.80
C ILE A 81 -13.52 -16.20 -0.63
N ALA A 82 -12.90 -16.84 -1.63
CA ALA A 82 -12.58 -18.27 -1.55
C ALA A 82 -11.47 -18.57 -0.53
N PHE A 83 -10.40 -17.77 -0.52
CA PHE A 83 -9.29 -17.93 0.43
C PHE A 83 -9.73 -17.56 1.85
N ASP A 84 -10.44 -16.44 1.99
CA ASP A 84 -10.95 -15.96 3.26
C ASP A 84 -11.95 -16.96 3.86
N ARG A 85 -12.80 -17.59 3.03
CA ARG A 85 -13.72 -18.67 3.45
C ARG A 85 -12.97 -19.87 4.01
N GLN A 86 -11.93 -20.32 3.31
CA GLN A 86 -11.15 -21.49 3.72
C GLN A 86 -10.56 -21.29 5.12
N ILE A 87 -10.09 -20.09 5.43
CA ILE A 87 -9.48 -19.80 6.73
C ILE A 87 -10.56 -19.50 7.78
N LEU A 88 -11.45 -18.54 7.53
CA LEU A 88 -12.37 -18.02 8.54
C LEU A 88 -13.57 -18.93 8.79
N VAL A 89 -14.24 -19.37 7.72
CA VAL A 89 -15.48 -20.15 7.83
C VAL A 89 -15.15 -21.62 8.02
N ASP A 90 -14.44 -22.22 7.07
CA ASP A 90 -14.16 -23.65 7.09
C ASP A 90 -13.07 -24.00 8.13
N GLY A 91 -12.13 -23.08 8.38
CA GLY A 91 -11.04 -23.26 9.34
C GLY A 91 -11.38 -22.85 10.78
N TRP A 92 -11.90 -21.64 10.98
CA TRP A 92 -12.19 -21.09 12.30
C TRP A 92 -13.67 -21.16 12.72
N GLY A 93 -14.57 -21.59 11.83
CA GLY A 93 -15.99 -21.76 12.13
C GLY A 93 -16.80 -20.46 12.18
N MET A 94 -16.31 -19.39 11.54
CA MET A 94 -17.02 -18.10 11.48
C MET A 94 -18.24 -18.16 10.55
N SER A 95 -19.18 -17.22 10.73
CA SER A 95 -20.33 -17.06 9.83
C SER A 95 -19.87 -16.60 8.44
N GLU A 96 -20.56 -17.02 7.37
CA GLU A 96 -20.27 -16.55 6.00
C GLU A 96 -20.45 -15.03 5.83
N GLU A 97 -21.21 -14.38 6.71
CA GLU A 97 -21.36 -12.92 6.73
C GLU A 97 -20.03 -12.18 6.92
N ILE A 98 -18.99 -12.87 7.42
CA ILE A 98 -17.63 -12.35 7.59
C ILE A 98 -16.89 -12.10 6.25
N LEU A 99 -17.37 -12.72 5.17
CA LEU A 99 -16.70 -12.74 3.86
C LEU A 99 -17.01 -11.54 2.97
N THR A 100 -17.71 -10.55 3.48
CA THR A 100 -18.08 -9.33 2.74
C THR A 100 -17.53 -8.07 3.38
N PRO A 101 -16.23 -7.73 3.25
CA PRO A 101 -15.75 -6.67 4.12
C PRO A 101 -15.00 -5.50 3.49
N VAL A 102 -14.25 -5.68 2.40
CA VAL A 102 -13.28 -4.67 1.95
C VAL A 102 -13.36 -4.47 0.45
N ASP A 103 -13.32 -3.21 0.02
CA ASP A 103 -13.09 -2.89 -1.38
C ASP A 103 -11.63 -3.16 -1.72
N TYR A 104 -11.34 -4.37 -2.23
CA TYR A 104 -9.99 -4.77 -2.58
C TYR A 104 -9.36 -3.94 -3.70
N MET A 105 -10.12 -3.09 -4.39
CA MET A 105 -9.57 -2.13 -5.33
C MET A 105 -8.90 -0.96 -4.60
N GLU A 106 -9.47 -0.53 -3.49
CA GLU A 106 -9.04 0.66 -2.74
C GLU A 106 -8.15 0.33 -1.54
N ASP A 107 -8.43 -0.79 -0.89
CA ASP A 107 -7.92 -1.12 0.42
C ASP A 107 -7.22 -2.48 0.45
N LEU A 108 -6.26 -2.59 1.37
CA LEU A 108 -5.67 -3.85 1.80
C LEU A 108 -6.36 -4.29 3.10
N GLY A 109 -7.07 -5.42 3.05
CA GLY A 109 -7.73 -6.01 4.21
C GLY A 109 -6.77 -6.89 5.03
N ILE A 110 -6.80 -6.76 6.36
CA ILE A 110 -6.02 -7.62 7.27
C ILE A 110 -6.94 -8.19 8.34
N HIS A 111 -7.03 -9.52 8.38
CA HIS A 111 -7.74 -10.26 9.41
C HIS A 111 -6.82 -10.50 10.62
N VAL A 112 -7.35 -10.23 11.82
CA VAL A 112 -6.68 -10.40 13.10
C VAL A 112 -7.61 -11.16 14.04
N LEU A 113 -7.22 -12.39 14.38
CA LEU A 113 -7.90 -13.25 15.33
C LEU A 113 -7.13 -13.24 16.66
N PHE A 114 -7.85 -13.19 17.78
CA PHE A 114 -7.26 -13.19 19.11
C PHE A 114 -6.25 -12.04 19.29
N GLY A 115 -6.60 -10.84 18.80
CA GLY A 115 -5.77 -9.66 18.95
C GLY A 115 -6.43 -8.39 18.45
N GLU A 116 -5.77 -7.26 18.69
CA GLU A 116 -6.20 -5.94 18.23
C GLU A 116 -5.02 -5.14 17.67
N VAL A 117 -5.21 -4.53 16.50
CA VAL A 117 -4.21 -3.66 15.87
C VAL A 117 -4.11 -2.34 16.63
N GLN A 118 -2.91 -2.06 17.13
CA GLN A 118 -2.57 -0.82 17.84
C GLN A 118 -1.90 0.21 16.94
N GLN A 119 -1.13 -0.24 15.96
CA GLN A 119 -0.33 0.62 15.09
C GLN A 119 -0.01 -0.07 13.78
N VAL A 120 -0.04 0.71 12.69
CA VAL A 120 0.44 0.28 11.37
C VAL A 120 1.53 1.25 10.91
N CYS A 121 2.70 0.72 10.57
CA CYS A 121 3.82 1.49 10.04
C CYS A 121 4.18 1.01 8.64
N TYR A 122 4.57 1.94 7.77
CA TYR A 122 5.01 1.60 6.42
C TYR A 122 6.34 2.27 6.07
N LYS A 123 7.30 1.46 5.64
CA LYS A 123 8.61 1.94 5.18
C LYS A 123 9.27 0.93 4.25
N GLY A 124 9.74 1.43 3.10
CA GLY A 124 10.55 0.63 2.17
C GLY A 124 9.87 -0.68 1.75
N ASN A 125 8.60 -0.61 1.38
CA ASN A 125 7.77 -1.76 1.02
C ASN A 125 7.58 -2.80 2.15
N LYS A 126 7.76 -2.39 3.40
CA LYS A 126 7.44 -3.19 4.58
C LYS A 126 6.31 -2.53 5.34
N LEU A 127 5.24 -3.27 5.56
CA LEU A 127 4.10 -2.92 6.38
C LEU A 127 4.21 -3.67 7.70
N GLU A 128 4.46 -2.94 8.77
CA GLU A 128 4.53 -3.49 10.12
C GLU A 128 3.19 -3.26 10.82
N VAL A 129 2.56 -4.34 11.26
CA VAL A 129 1.26 -4.31 11.93
C VAL A 129 1.47 -4.77 13.37
N TYR A 130 1.33 -3.84 14.31
CA TYR A 130 1.50 -4.08 15.73
C TYR A 130 0.16 -4.54 16.32
N ILE A 131 0.18 -5.74 16.91
CA ILE A 131 -0.98 -6.44 17.43
C ILE A 131 -0.80 -6.65 18.93
N ASP A 132 -1.80 -6.28 19.71
CA ASP A 132 -1.94 -6.68 21.09
C ASP A 132 -2.72 -8.00 21.15
N GLU A 133 -2.07 -9.10 21.53
CA GLU A 133 -2.70 -10.43 21.59
C GLU A 133 -3.74 -10.49 22.72
N LYS A 134 -4.88 -11.12 22.45
CA LYS A 134 -6.01 -11.26 23.37
C LYS A 134 -6.47 -12.71 23.49
N ASP A 135 -7.19 -13.04 24.55
CA ASP A 135 -7.77 -14.37 24.74
C ASP A 135 -8.98 -14.64 23.82
N GLN A 136 -9.63 -13.58 23.33
CA GLN A 136 -10.78 -13.62 22.44
C GLN A 136 -10.82 -12.38 21.56
N GLY A 137 -11.60 -12.46 20.50
CA GLY A 137 -11.92 -11.35 19.61
C GLY A 137 -11.45 -11.56 18.18
N TYR A 138 -12.11 -10.84 17.28
CA TYR A 138 -11.79 -10.77 15.87
C TYR A 138 -11.82 -9.31 15.41
N GLN A 139 -10.85 -8.92 14.60
CA GLN A 139 -10.79 -7.61 13.99
C GLN A 139 -10.42 -7.76 12.51
N LEU A 140 -11.11 -7.00 11.66
CA LEU A 140 -10.73 -6.77 10.29
C LEU A 140 -10.45 -5.30 10.10
N ILE A 141 -9.23 -4.99 9.68
CA ILE A 141 -8.82 -3.62 9.36
C ILE A 141 -8.64 -3.45 7.86
N ALA A 142 -8.85 -2.23 7.37
CA ALA A 142 -8.53 -1.81 6.02
C ALA A 142 -7.44 -0.75 6.05
N ILE A 143 -6.46 -0.90 5.17
CA ILE A 143 -5.35 0.04 4.97
C ILE A 143 -5.43 0.58 3.54
N PRO A 144 -5.53 1.91 3.36
CA PRO A 144 -5.64 2.51 2.03
C PRO A 144 -4.43 2.22 1.14
N LYS A 145 -4.64 1.56 0.00
CA LYS A 145 -3.57 1.22 -0.95
C LYS A 145 -2.94 2.45 -1.59
N GLY A 146 -3.66 3.58 -1.66
CA GLY A 146 -3.13 4.85 -2.17
C GLY A 146 -1.92 5.40 -1.39
N ARG A 147 -1.65 4.86 -0.20
CA ARG A 147 -0.47 5.20 0.62
C ARG A 147 0.71 4.23 0.42
N LEU A 148 0.51 3.16 -0.35
CA LEU A 148 1.51 2.13 -0.62
C LEU A 148 2.22 2.40 -1.94
N SER A 149 3.42 1.85 -2.10
CA SER A 149 4.10 1.80 -3.39
C SER A 149 3.69 0.55 -4.16
N GLU A 150 3.65 0.65 -5.48
CA GLU A 150 3.47 -0.50 -6.38
C GLU A 150 4.64 -1.50 -6.23
N GLY A 151 4.34 -2.79 -6.43
CA GLY A 151 5.31 -3.87 -6.39
C GLY A 151 5.20 -4.77 -5.15
N ASP A 152 6.29 -5.48 -4.86
CA ASP A 152 6.34 -6.43 -3.74
C ASP A 152 6.14 -5.71 -2.41
N LEU A 153 5.22 -6.22 -1.59
CA LEU A 153 4.90 -5.73 -0.26
C LEU A 153 5.14 -6.85 0.76
N GLN A 154 5.95 -6.55 1.75
CA GLN A 154 6.20 -7.42 2.90
C GLN A 154 5.33 -6.99 4.07
N ILE A 155 4.57 -7.89 4.67
CA ILE A 155 3.67 -7.59 5.78
C ILE A 155 4.15 -8.38 6.98
N ILE A 156 4.54 -7.67 8.04
CA ILE A 156 5.14 -8.24 9.24
C ILE A 156 4.21 -7.97 10.41
N PHE A 157 3.70 -9.05 11.01
CA PHE A 157 2.90 -8.97 12.23
C PHE A 157 3.82 -8.97 13.45
N LEU A 158 3.68 -7.97 14.32
CA LEU A 158 4.52 -7.75 15.48
C LEU A 158 3.66 -7.65 16.73
N ASN A 159 4.17 -8.08 17.88
CA ASN A 159 3.55 -7.79 19.16
C ASN A 159 3.91 -6.38 19.68
N SER A 160 3.39 -5.98 20.84
CA SER A 160 3.66 -4.67 21.45
C SER A 160 5.13 -4.41 21.80
N GLN A 161 5.98 -5.45 21.86
CA GLN A 161 7.43 -5.32 22.07
C GLN A 161 8.24 -5.38 20.75
N GLY A 162 7.59 -5.45 19.59
CA GLY A 162 8.25 -5.57 18.28
C GLY A 162 8.75 -6.98 17.96
N THR A 163 8.27 -8.01 18.66
CA THR A 163 8.60 -9.41 18.35
C THR A 163 7.71 -9.91 17.22
N ARG A 164 8.29 -10.58 16.24
CA ARG A 164 7.57 -11.13 15.09
C ARG A 164 6.62 -12.25 15.50
N LEU A 165 5.35 -12.05 15.20
CA LEU A 165 4.26 -13.03 15.34
C LEU A 165 4.06 -13.84 14.06
N GLY A 166 4.21 -13.20 12.91
CA GLY A 166 3.92 -13.79 11.61
C GLY A 166 4.41 -12.94 10.45
N TYR A 167 4.10 -13.36 9.23
CA TYR A 167 4.50 -12.68 8.01
C TYR A 167 3.70 -13.13 6.80
N GLU A 168 3.41 -12.19 5.91
CA GLU A 168 2.77 -12.41 4.60
C GLU A 168 3.50 -11.60 3.51
N GLU A 169 3.32 -12.04 2.27
CA GLU A 169 3.78 -11.35 1.06
C GLU A 169 2.58 -11.05 0.17
N GLU A 170 2.54 -9.83 -0.36
CA GLU A 170 1.50 -9.39 -1.28
C GLU A 170 2.14 -8.60 -2.43
N TYR A 171 1.46 -8.51 -3.56
CA TYR A 171 1.88 -7.67 -4.68
C TYR A 171 0.89 -6.53 -4.89
N VAL A 172 1.33 -5.30 -4.63
CA VAL A 172 0.53 -4.10 -4.91
C VAL A 172 0.55 -3.84 -6.42
N TYR A 173 -0.41 -4.43 -7.11
CA TYR A 173 -0.53 -4.31 -8.57
C TYR A 173 -0.85 -2.88 -9.00
N SER A 174 -1.80 -2.24 -8.34
CA SER A 174 -2.20 -0.87 -8.64
C SER A 174 -2.49 -0.10 -7.36
N VAL A 175 -2.29 1.20 -7.42
CA VAL A 175 -2.56 2.13 -6.31
C VAL A 175 -3.70 3.07 -6.71
N PRO A 176 -4.72 3.23 -5.86
CA PRO A 176 -5.72 4.27 -6.04
C PRO A 176 -5.10 5.66 -6.08
N LEU A 177 -5.65 6.51 -6.94
CA LEU A 177 -5.32 7.92 -7.04
C LEU A 177 -6.48 8.74 -6.49
N GLU A 178 -6.14 9.81 -5.77
CA GLU A 178 -7.14 10.81 -5.40
C GLU A 178 -7.65 11.51 -6.66
N TYR A 179 -8.96 11.56 -6.81
CA TYR A 179 -9.62 12.27 -7.91
C TYR A 179 -10.76 13.12 -7.38
N THR A 180 -11.18 14.11 -8.15
CA THR A 180 -12.33 14.97 -7.82
C THR A 180 -13.29 14.98 -8.98
N VAL A 181 -14.56 14.73 -8.71
CA VAL A 181 -15.64 15.02 -9.66
C VAL A 181 -15.90 16.52 -9.58
N VAL A 182 -15.41 17.24 -10.58
CA VAL A 182 -15.52 18.71 -10.67
C VAL A 182 -16.96 19.10 -11.02
N GLU A 183 -17.59 18.30 -11.87
CA GLU A 183 -18.93 18.57 -12.38
C GLU A 183 -19.58 17.26 -12.83
N SER A 184 -20.91 17.21 -12.76
CA SER A 184 -21.66 16.05 -13.23
C SER A 184 -23.08 16.46 -13.58
N GLY A 185 -23.66 15.84 -14.61
CA GLY A 185 -25.03 16.14 -14.99
C GLY A 185 -25.70 15.00 -15.75
N SER A 186 -27.02 15.06 -15.82
CA SER A 186 -27.79 14.11 -16.61
C SER A 186 -27.69 14.44 -18.10
N LEU A 187 -27.51 13.43 -18.93
CA LEU A 187 -27.66 13.53 -20.37
C LEU A 187 -28.79 12.60 -20.79
N ASP A 188 -29.66 13.10 -21.65
CA ASP A 188 -30.69 12.26 -22.27
C ASP A 188 -30.10 11.58 -23.52
N THR A 189 -28.97 10.87 -23.34
CA THR A 189 -28.26 10.23 -24.44
C THR A 189 -28.19 8.73 -24.22
N LYS A 190 -28.68 7.96 -25.20
CA LYS A 190 -28.41 6.52 -25.34
C LYS A 190 -27.04 6.26 -25.98
N GLY A 191 -26.11 7.19 -25.82
CA GLY A 191 -24.82 7.20 -26.50
C GLY A 191 -23.88 6.10 -26.00
N ALA A 192 -22.85 5.81 -26.79
CA ALA A 192 -21.74 4.98 -26.34
C ALA A 192 -20.96 5.70 -25.24
N VAL A 193 -20.38 4.91 -24.33
CA VAL A 193 -19.48 5.43 -23.30
C VAL A 193 -18.22 5.97 -23.97
N PHE A 194 -17.81 7.20 -23.64
CA PHE A 194 -16.57 7.77 -24.14
C PHE A 194 -15.88 8.67 -23.11
N MET A 195 -14.57 8.89 -23.33
CA MET A 195 -13.70 9.72 -22.50
C MET A 195 -12.86 10.62 -23.41
N GLU A 196 -12.69 11.88 -23.04
CA GLU A 196 -11.87 12.87 -23.74
C GLU A 196 -11.11 13.76 -22.75
N VAL A 197 -9.90 14.21 -23.12
CA VAL A 197 -9.16 15.20 -22.31
C VAL A 197 -9.80 16.57 -22.50
N LEU A 198 -10.07 17.28 -21.40
CA LEU A 198 -10.51 18.66 -21.45
C LEU A 198 -9.32 19.60 -21.53
N ASP A 199 -9.22 20.31 -22.64
CA ASP A 199 -8.25 21.38 -22.88
C ASP A 199 -8.94 22.62 -23.46
N THR A 200 -8.16 23.60 -23.92
CA THR A 200 -8.71 24.84 -24.48
C THR A 200 -9.52 24.63 -25.76
N GLU A 201 -9.34 23.51 -26.46
CA GLU A 201 -10.03 23.17 -27.71
C GLU A 201 -11.27 22.32 -27.46
N THR A 202 -11.18 21.32 -26.59
CA THR A 202 -12.25 20.34 -26.36
C THR A 202 -13.29 20.82 -25.34
N LEU A 203 -12.89 21.62 -24.35
CA LEU A 203 -13.79 22.11 -23.29
C LEU A 203 -15.00 22.88 -23.85
N PRO A 204 -14.85 23.87 -24.74
CA PRO A 204 -16.01 24.63 -25.23
C PRO A 204 -17.00 23.79 -26.03
N VAL A 205 -16.51 22.73 -26.70
CA VAL A 205 -17.30 21.88 -27.60
C VAL A 205 -18.09 20.82 -26.83
N LEU A 206 -17.50 20.25 -25.78
CA LEU A 206 -18.08 19.11 -25.07
C LEU A 206 -19.01 19.52 -23.94
N THR A 207 -18.77 20.68 -23.32
CA THR A 207 -19.42 21.01 -22.05
C THR A 207 -20.09 22.38 -22.00
N ASN A 208 -19.96 23.19 -23.06
CA ASN A 208 -20.29 24.62 -23.06
C ASN A 208 -19.63 25.41 -21.89
N TYR A 209 -18.59 24.86 -21.25
CA TYR A 209 -17.98 25.49 -20.08
C TYR A 209 -17.05 26.64 -20.45
N ASN A 210 -16.91 27.55 -19.48
CA ASN A 210 -15.90 28.58 -19.51
C ASN A 210 -14.52 27.96 -19.27
N LEU A 211 -13.50 28.50 -19.96
CA LEU A 211 -12.10 28.15 -19.78
C LEU A 211 -11.58 28.35 -18.34
N SER A 212 -12.35 29.01 -17.46
CA SER A 212 -12.02 29.17 -16.04
C SER A 212 -11.82 27.84 -15.31
N ILE A 213 -12.51 26.76 -15.70
CA ILE A 213 -12.32 25.43 -15.09
C ILE A 213 -10.89 24.93 -15.25
N LEU A 214 -10.26 25.19 -16.40
CA LEU A 214 -8.85 24.84 -16.63
C LEU A 214 -7.91 25.65 -15.72
N GLN A 215 -8.30 26.88 -15.39
CA GLN A 215 -7.53 27.77 -14.51
C GLN A 215 -7.70 27.42 -13.02
N GLU A 216 -8.84 26.85 -12.64
CA GLU A 216 -9.12 26.36 -11.28
C GLU A 216 -8.38 25.04 -11.00
N HIS A 217 -8.06 24.27 -12.04
CA HIS A 217 -7.35 23.00 -11.96
C HIS A 217 -6.10 22.93 -12.85
N PRO A 218 -5.12 23.84 -12.70
CA PRO A 218 -3.99 23.98 -13.63
C PRO A 218 -3.02 22.80 -13.60
N ASP A 219 -2.95 22.09 -12.47
CA ASP A 219 -2.05 20.95 -12.25
C ASP A 219 -2.80 19.60 -12.27
N SER A 220 -3.88 19.52 -13.03
CA SER A 220 -4.71 18.32 -13.15
C SER A 220 -4.92 17.91 -14.59
N LEU A 221 -4.95 16.60 -14.82
CA LEU A 221 -5.61 16.03 -15.98
C LEU A 221 -7.13 16.14 -15.74
N LEU A 222 -7.82 16.87 -16.61
CA LEU A 222 -9.27 16.93 -16.65
C LEU A 222 -9.80 15.99 -17.73
N LEU A 223 -10.71 15.11 -17.35
CA LEU A 223 -11.33 14.13 -18.23
C LEU A 223 -12.83 14.34 -18.25
N TYR A 224 -13.38 14.53 -19.44
CA TYR A 224 -14.82 14.44 -19.66
C TYR A 224 -15.17 12.98 -19.94
N ILE A 225 -16.09 12.43 -19.17
CA ILE A 225 -16.57 11.05 -19.29
C ILE A 225 -18.07 11.11 -19.45
N GLN A 226 -18.60 10.50 -20.51
CA GLN A 226 -20.03 10.44 -20.80
C GLN A 226 -20.51 8.99 -20.86
N GLY A 227 -21.74 8.76 -20.41
CA GLY A 227 -22.38 7.44 -20.42
C GLY A 227 -21.90 6.50 -19.31
N ALA A 228 -21.10 7.02 -18.38
CA ALA A 228 -20.51 6.25 -17.30
C ALA A 228 -20.21 7.12 -16.07
N ARG A 229 -20.29 6.51 -14.89
CA ARG A 229 -19.91 7.07 -13.59
C ARG A 229 -18.61 6.45 -13.14
N VAL A 230 -17.61 7.28 -12.84
CA VAL A 230 -16.33 6.85 -12.26
C VAL A 230 -16.56 6.31 -10.86
N THR A 231 -16.06 5.11 -10.62
CA THR A 231 -16.06 4.46 -9.30
C THR A 231 -14.69 4.60 -8.64
N THR A 232 -13.62 4.36 -9.38
CA THR A 232 -12.24 4.54 -8.91
C THR A 232 -11.28 4.88 -10.04
N VAL A 233 -10.19 5.55 -9.68
CA VAL A 233 -9.04 5.82 -10.55
C VAL A 233 -7.82 5.17 -9.91
N GLN A 234 -7.13 4.34 -10.68
CA GLN A 234 -5.93 3.63 -10.21
C GLN A 234 -4.75 3.86 -11.14
N ARG A 235 -3.54 3.78 -10.58
CA ARG A 235 -2.29 3.77 -11.34
C ARG A 235 -1.60 2.43 -11.21
N ASN A 236 -1.10 1.95 -12.33
CA ASN A 236 -0.12 0.89 -12.44
C ASN A 236 0.99 1.41 -13.35
N ASP A 237 2.13 1.76 -12.76
CA ASP A 237 3.25 2.39 -13.46
C ASP A 237 2.81 3.62 -14.28
N THR A 238 3.00 3.61 -15.60
CA THR A 238 2.57 4.69 -16.50
C THR A 238 1.13 4.51 -17.02
N THR A 239 0.34 3.62 -16.44
CA THR A 239 -1.05 3.36 -16.85
C THR A 239 -2.01 3.87 -15.79
N ILE A 240 -2.86 4.82 -16.16
CA ILE A 240 -4.01 5.29 -15.38
C ILE A 240 -5.23 4.49 -15.83
N ARG A 241 -5.93 3.87 -14.89
CA ARG A 241 -7.06 2.98 -15.09
C ARG A 241 -8.27 3.59 -14.39
N ILE A 242 -9.28 3.98 -15.17
CA ILE A 242 -10.48 4.62 -14.67
C ILE A 242 -11.60 3.60 -14.78
N TYR A 243 -12.04 3.09 -13.64
CA TYR A 243 -13.11 2.13 -13.56
C TYR A 243 -14.44 2.85 -13.45
N THR A 244 -15.42 2.33 -14.15
CA THR A 244 -16.72 2.99 -14.29
C THR A 244 -17.88 2.03 -14.22
N GLU A 245 -19.04 2.55 -13.83
CA GLU A 245 -20.32 1.86 -13.96
C GLU A 245 -21.19 2.61 -14.97
N LYS A 246 -22.14 1.89 -15.59
CA LYS A 246 -23.06 2.48 -16.54
C LYS A 246 -23.94 3.55 -15.87
N ASP A 247 -23.88 4.77 -16.38
CA ASP A 247 -24.69 5.90 -15.93
C ASP A 247 -25.01 6.81 -17.13
N PRO A 248 -26.27 7.16 -17.40
CA PRO A 248 -26.61 7.91 -18.62
C PRO A 248 -26.12 9.38 -18.63
N GLY A 249 -25.51 9.87 -17.55
CA GLY A 249 -24.99 11.23 -17.43
C GLY A 249 -23.59 11.46 -17.99
N PHE A 250 -22.98 12.56 -17.53
CA PHE A 250 -21.56 12.84 -17.69
C PHE A 250 -20.92 13.21 -16.36
N GLN A 251 -19.59 13.09 -16.32
CA GLN A 251 -18.74 13.59 -15.25
C GLN A 251 -17.51 14.27 -15.84
N VAL A 252 -17.07 15.34 -15.19
CA VAL A 252 -15.73 15.90 -15.36
C VAL A 252 -14.89 15.49 -14.16
N VAL A 253 -13.85 14.71 -14.41
CA VAL A 253 -12.96 14.18 -13.39
C VAL A 253 -11.60 14.84 -13.47
N ALA A 254 -11.13 15.39 -12.35
CA ALA A 254 -9.79 15.91 -12.17
C ALA A 254 -8.91 14.89 -11.46
N VAL A 255 -7.76 14.57 -12.05
CA VAL A 255 -6.69 13.79 -11.43
C VAL A 255 -5.44 14.65 -11.41
N LYS A 256 -4.88 14.92 -10.23
CA LYS A 256 -3.68 15.73 -10.13
C LYS A 256 -2.50 15.07 -10.85
N THR A 257 -1.75 15.86 -11.63
CA THR A 257 -0.61 15.39 -12.41
C THR A 257 0.54 14.89 -11.53
N GLU A 258 0.68 15.42 -10.30
CA GLU A 258 1.67 14.97 -9.30
C GLU A 258 1.55 13.47 -8.93
N GLN A 259 0.37 12.90 -9.13
CA GLN A 259 0.10 11.49 -8.84
C GLN A 259 0.48 10.57 -10.01
N MET A 260 0.80 11.13 -11.17
CA MET A 260 1.17 10.40 -12.39
C MET A 260 2.69 10.25 -12.50
N ARG A 261 3.15 9.33 -13.36
CA ARG A 261 4.59 9.21 -13.65
C ARG A 261 5.02 10.28 -14.66
N PRO A 262 6.23 10.84 -14.55
CA PRO A 262 6.76 11.72 -15.59
C PRO A 262 6.80 11.05 -16.97
N GLY A 263 6.48 11.79 -18.02
CA GLY A 263 6.50 11.30 -19.39
C GLY A 263 5.15 10.82 -19.91
N LYS A 264 5.16 9.75 -20.71
CA LYS A 264 4.00 9.26 -21.43
C LYS A 264 3.17 8.31 -20.58
N ASN A 265 1.96 8.75 -20.21
CA ASN A 265 0.99 7.94 -19.50
C ASN A 265 -0.12 7.46 -20.46
N THR A 266 -0.57 6.22 -20.26
CA THR A 266 -1.75 5.67 -20.95
C THR A 266 -2.93 5.78 -20.00
N VAL A 267 -3.99 6.48 -20.41
CA VAL A 267 -5.23 6.58 -19.63
C VAL A 267 -6.27 5.67 -20.26
N ARG A 268 -6.83 4.74 -19.48
CA ARG A 268 -7.81 3.74 -19.92
C ARG A 268 -9.12 3.92 -19.19
N LEU A 269 -10.21 3.96 -19.94
CA LEU A 269 -11.55 3.85 -19.41
C LEU A 269 -11.96 2.37 -19.43
N ILE A 270 -12.41 1.85 -18.29
CA ILE A 270 -12.68 0.43 -18.07
C ILE A 270 -14.08 0.27 -17.48
N ASP A 271 -14.84 -0.70 -17.99
CA ASP A 271 -16.09 -1.12 -17.37
C ASP A 271 -15.78 -1.87 -16.07
N GLY A 272 -16.31 -1.42 -14.94
CA GLY A 272 -16.05 -1.97 -13.62
C GLY A 272 -16.61 -3.39 -13.41
N ASN A 273 -17.62 -3.79 -14.20
CA ASN A 273 -18.23 -5.11 -14.09
C ASN A 273 -17.56 -6.12 -15.01
N SER A 274 -17.34 -5.77 -16.29
CA SER A 274 -16.75 -6.69 -17.28
C SER A 274 -15.23 -6.62 -17.35
N LEU A 275 -14.61 -5.56 -16.78
CA LEU A 275 -13.19 -5.24 -16.86
C LEU A 275 -12.68 -4.98 -18.29
N GLU A 276 -13.59 -4.79 -19.25
CA GLU A 276 -13.25 -4.47 -20.62
C GLU A 276 -12.78 -3.02 -20.77
N VAL A 277 -11.75 -2.80 -21.59
CA VAL A 277 -11.28 -1.46 -21.93
C VAL A 277 -12.22 -0.86 -22.96
N ILE A 278 -12.95 0.19 -22.56
CA ILE A 278 -13.91 0.90 -23.40
C ILE A 278 -13.19 1.86 -24.35
N SER A 279 -12.25 2.65 -23.81
CA SER A 279 -11.47 3.62 -24.58
C SER A 279 -10.10 3.84 -23.94
N GLN A 280 -9.17 4.40 -24.71
CA GLN A 280 -7.85 4.75 -24.22
C GLN A 280 -7.31 5.99 -24.92
N LEU A 281 -6.53 6.78 -24.18
CA LEU A 281 -5.81 7.94 -24.69
C LEU A 281 -4.41 8.02 -24.09
N ILE A 282 -3.58 8.88 -24.67
CA ILE A 282 -2.24 9.16 -24.19
C ILE A 282 -2.22 10.56 -23.58
N TYR A 283 -1.67 10.67 -22.39
CA TYR A 283 -1.43 11.94 -21.71
C TYR A 283 0.05 12.11 -21.40
N LEU A 284 0.57 13.32 -21.65
CA LEU A 284 1.98 13.65 -21.42
C LEU A 284 2.10 14.51 -20.16
N VAL A 285 2.87 14.02 -19.19
CA VAL A 285 3.23 14.76 -17.99
C VAL A 285 4.65 15.29 -18.18
N SER A 286 4.83 16.60 -18.06
CA SER A 286 6.14 17.24 -18.14
C SER A 286 7.09 16.68 -17.08
N GLN A 287 8.37 16.57 -17.42
CA GLN A 287 9.43 16.18 -16.48
C GLN A 287 9.71 17.27 -15.45
#